data_AF-A0A5M9ZY35-F1
#
_entry.id   AF-A0A5M9ZY35-F1
#
_cell.length_a   1.000
_cell.length_b   1.000
_cell.length_c   1.000
_cell.angle_alpha   90.00
_cell.angle_beta   90.00
_cell.angle_gamma   90.00
#
_symmetry.space_group_name_H-M   'P 1'
#
loop_
_entity.id
_entity.type
_entity.pdbx_description
1 polymer ?
#
loop_
_entity_poly.entity_id
_entity_poly.type
_entity_poly.pdbx_seq_one_letter_code
_entity_poly.pdbx_strand_id
1 'polypeptide(L)'
;MTQPQTPASGGPQQSFQAQQPVSSPSAPPLQTPVTPVQNQPAKKPKKPIHKRWWFWLLIVIVAIIGISSMNSGSSSNDASGTAQSTQSQSQQSDGSDSSNKATEQKSEEPSVPADYKSALRQADSYANTMHMSKQGVYDQLTSEYGGQFSAEAAQYAVDNVKADWNANALAKAKDYQEHMAMSPEAIRDQLTSEYGEKFTADEANYAIEHLNG
;
A
#
# COMPACT_ATOMS: atom_id res chain seq x y z
N MET A 1 -19.67 33.46 -65.51
CA MET A 1 -18.86 33.46 -66.76
C MET A 1 -17.95 34.65 -66.61
N THR A 2 -16.66 34.52 -66.29
CA THR A 2 -15.60 33.95 -67.13
C THR A 2 -14.35 33.74 -66.24
N GLN A 3 -13.75 32.54 -66.26
CA GLN A 3 -12.32 32.37 -66.00
C GLN A 3 -11.56 32.54 -67.33
N PRO A 4 -10.29 32.95 -67.31
CA PRO A 4 -9.26 31.98 -67.71
C PRO A 4 -7.89 32.11 -67.00
N GLN A 5 -7.35 30.94 -66.65
CA GLN A 5 -6.02 30.36 -66.91
C GLN A 5 -4.71 31.18 -66.71
N THR A 6 -3.76 30.45 -66.10
CA THR A 6 -2.33 30.70 -65.83
C THR A 6 -1.45 30.81 -67.07
N PRO A 7 -0.17 31.22 -66.89
CA PRO A 7 0.89 30.28 -67.20
C PRO A 7 2.02 30.18 -66.14
N ALA A 8 2.70 29.04 -66.21
CA ALA A 8 3.85 28.59 -65.43
C ALA A 8 5.17 29.35 -65.72
N SER A 9 6.18 29.16 -64.86
CA SER A 9 7.57 28.78 -65.22
C SER A 9 8.62 29.37 -64.26
N GLY A 10 9.57 28.53 -63.81
CA GLY A 10 10.89 29.00 -63.36
C GLY A 10 11.38 28.52 -61.99
N GLY A 11 11.96 27.32 -61.91
CA GLY A 11 13.07 27.05 -60.98
C GLY A 11 14.36 27.74 -61.44
N PRO A 12 15.50 27.66 -60.72
CA PRO A 12 16.15 26.37 -60.49
C PRO A 12 16.78 26.14 -59.10
N GLN A 13 17.27 24.91 -58.98
CA GLN A 13 17.97 24.24 -57.91
C GLN A 13 19.34 24.84 -57.51
N GLN A 14 19.90 24.21 -56.45
CA GLN A 14 21.32 24.08 -56.03
C GLN A 14 21.60 24.80 -54.70
N SER A 15 22.20 24.20 -53.68
CA SER A 15 23.43 23.39 -53.73
C SER A 15 23.53 22.37 -52.58
N PHE A 16 23.78 21.10 -52.93
CA PHE A 16 24.41 20.13 -52.04
C PHE A 16 25.91 20.42 -52.01
N GLN A 17 26.48 20.69 -50.82
CA GLN A 17 27.92 20.73 -50.66
C GLN A 17 28.39 19.38 -50.10
N ALA A 18 28.80 18.49 -51.00
CA ALA A 18 29.68 17.39 -50.69
C ALA A 18 31.12 17.89 -50.83
N GLN A 19 31.91 17.79 -49.75
CA GLN A 19 33.37 17.92 -49.84
C GLN A 19 34.02 16.55 -49.59
N GLN A 20 34.94 16.26 -50.50
CA GLN A 20 35.62 15.00 -50.83
C GLN A 20 36.80 14.69 -49.87
N PRO A 21 37.36 13.46 -49.92
CA PRO A 21 38.32 12.94 -48.94
C PRO A 21 39.78 13.30 -49.27
N VAL A 22 40.63 13.47 -48.26
CA VAL A 22 42.09 13.59 -48.42
C VAL A 22 42.83 12.62 -47.50
N SER A 23 43.83 11.98 -48.10
CA SER A 23 44.65 10.85 -47.63
C SER A 23 45.77 11.25 -46.64
N SER A 24 46.05 10.38 -45.65
CA SER A 24 47.34 9.66 -45.46
C SER A 24 47.69 9.34 -43.99
N PRO A 25 48.42 8.23 -43.71
CA PRO A 25 48.67 7.70 -42.37
C PRO A 25 50.04 8.15 -41.80
N SER A 26 50.13 8.32 -40.48
CA SER A 26 51.42 8.40 -39.78
C SER A 26 51.33 7.86 -38.34
N ALA A 27 52.41 7.23 -37.90
CA ALA A 27 52.57 6.19 -36.88
C ALA A 27 52.22 6.53 -35.40
N PRO A 28 52.11 5.53 -34.51
CA PRO A 28 51.69 5.72 -33.11
C PRO A 28 52.88 5.89 -32.15
N PRO A 29 52.74 6.66 -31.05
CA PRO A 29 53.62 6.51 -29.91
C PRO A 29 52.94 5.79 -28.74
N LEU A 30 53.55 4.66 -28.37
CA LEU A 30 53.83 4.17 -27.02
C LEU A 30 52.68 4.05 -26.00
N GLN A 31 52.36 2.77 -25.79
CA GLN A 31 51.69 2.11 -24.68
C GLN A 31 51.94 2.75 -23.29
N THR A 32 50.86 2.99 -22.55
CA THR A 32 50.86 3.05 -21.07
C THR A 32 50.19 1.79 -20.49
N PRO A 33 50.66 1.28 -19.35
CA PRO A 33 50.34 -0.07 -18.87
C PRO A 33 48.91 -0.24 -18.35
N VAL A 34 48.48 -1.49 -18.48
CA VAL A 34 47.24 -2.13 -18.06
C VAL A 34 46.83 -1.88 -16.60
N THR A 35 45.52 -1.72 -16.39
CA THR A 35 44.83 -2.18 -15.17
C THR A 35 43.53 -2.88 -15.58
N PRO A 36 43.32 -4.16 -15.22
CA PRO A 36 42.04 -4.81 -15.42
C PRO A 36 41.11 -4.40 -14.27
N VAL A 37 40.18 -3.48 -14.50
CA VAL A 37 39.13 -3.19 -13.52
C VAL A 37 38.01 -4.22 -13.67
N GLN A 38 37.98 -5.06 -12.65
CA GLN A 38 37.07 -6.15 -12.38
C GLN A 38 35.59 -5.74 -12.41
N ASN A 39 34.83 -6.57 -13.12
CA ASN A 39 33.38 -6.62 -13.19
C ASN A 39 32.76 -6.71 -11.77
N GLN A 40 32.04 -5.67 -11.32
CA GLN A 40 31.14 -5.74 -10.17
C GLN A 40 29.72 -5.33 -10.59
N PRO A 41 28.68 -6.15 -10.33
CA PRO A 41 27.32 -5.73 -10.54
C PRO A 41 26.97 -4.62 -9.52
N ALA A 42 26.50 -3.49 -10.02
CA ALA A 42 26.05 -2.37 -9.21
C ALA A 42 24.98 -2.81 -8.19
N LYS A 43 25.32 -2.78 -6.89
CA LYS A 43 24.33 -2.92 -5.82
C LYS A 43 23.39 -1.71 -5.87
N LYS A 44 22.16 -1.90 -6.35
CA LYS A 44 21.10 -0.89 -6.33
C LYS A 44 20.81 -0.51 -4.88
N PRO A 45 20.78 0.79 -4.51
CA PRO A 45 20.42 1.18 -3.16
C PRO A 45 18.95 0.81 -2.88
N LYS A 46 18.69 0.10 -1.77
CA LYS A 46 17.32 -0.18 -1.32
C LYS A 46 16.66 1.15 -0.92
N LYS A 47 15.50 1.40 -1.51
CA LYS A 47 14.73 2.63 -1.25
C LYS A 47 14.26 2.63 0.21
N PRO A 48 14.42 3.73 0.94
CA PRO A 48 13.88 3.85 2.28
C PRO A 48 12.34 3.86 2.25
N ILE A 49 11.75 2.94 3.02
CA ILE A 49 10.30 2.69 3.10
C ILE A 49 9.54 3.89 3.71
N HIS A 50 10.24 4.77 4.44
CA HIS A 50 9.73 5.97 5.11
C HIS A 50 9.51 7.19 4.19
N LYS A 51 9.74 7.05 2.87
CA LYS A 51 9.43 8.10 1.89
C LYS A 51 7.97 8.12 1.43
N ARG A 52 7.13 7.26 2.00
CA ARG A 52 5.74 7.09 1.60
C ARG A 52 4.85 7.74 2.66
N TRP A 53 3.91 8.56 2.23
CA TRP A 53 3.03 9.38 3.09
C TRP A 53 2.21 8.56 4.11
N TRP A 54 1.83 7.32 3.78
CA TRP A 54 1.19 6.36 4.71
C TRP A 54 2.01 6.00 5.96
N PHE A 55 3.35 6.08 5.91
CA PHE A 55 4.21 5.88 7.08
C PHE A 55 4.06 7.02 8.09
N TRP A 56 3.78 8.24 7.62
CA TRP A 56 3.46 9.38 8.48
C TRP A 56 2.04 9.30 9.04
N LEU A 57 1.07 8.77 8.28
CA LEU A 57 -0.30 8.54 8.76
C LEU A 57 -0.33 7.56 9.96
N LEU A 58 0.43 6.45 9.90
CA LEU A 58 0.54 5.50 11.02
C LEU A 58 1.23 6.11 12.25
N ILE A 59 2.28 6.92 12.07
CA ILE A 59 2.96 7.60 13.18
C ILE A 59 2.02 8.60 13.87
N VAL A 60 1.19 9.34 13.10
CA VAL A 60 0.22 10.29 13.67
C VAL A 60 -0.87 9.57 14.47
N ILE A 61 -1.35 8.42 14.00
CA ILE A 61 -2.33 7.59 14.74
C ILE A 61 -1.73 7.04 16.05
N VAL A 62 -0.48 6.57 16.03
CA VAL A 62 0.22 6.10 17.25
C VAL A 62 0.55 7.26 18.21
N ALA A 63 0.89 8.44 17.70
CA ALA A 63 1.20 9.62 18.52
C ALA A 63 -0.03 10.21 19.24
N ILE A 64 -1.23 10.10 18.66
CA ILE A 64 -2.48 10.55 19.31
C ILE A 64 -2.91 9.59 20.43
N ILE A 65 -2.55 8.30 20.35
CA ILE A 65 -2.87 7.29 21.38
C ILE A 65 -1.78 7.22 22.47
N GLY A 66 -0.58 7.75 22.22
CA GLY A 66 0.62 7.56 23.04
C GLY A 66 1.28 8.82 23.60
N ILE A 67 0.52 9.74 24.22
CA ILE A 67 1.09 10.69 25.20
C ILE A 67 0.15 10.78 26.41
N SER A 68 0.29 9.83 27.33
CA SER A 68 -0.22 9.94 28.69
C SER A 68 0.77 9.29 29.65
N SER A 69 1.99 9.83 29.73
CA SER A 69 2.88 9.59 30.87
C SER A 69 4.01 10.60 30.96
N MET A 70 3.77 11.72 31.67
CA MET A 70 4.70 12.35 32.63
C MET A 70 4.12 13.68 33.13
N ASN A 71 3.59 13.70 34.35
CA ASN A 71 3.70 14.87 35.22
C ASN A 71 3.82 14.42 36.68
N SER A 72 5.05 14.48 37.18
CA SER A 72 5.43 14.37 38.58
C SER A 72 5.13 15.68 39.30
N GLY A 73 4.42 15.64 40.43
CA GLY A 73 4.22 16.82 41.27
C GLY A 73 3.36 16.52 42.49
N SER A 74 4.04 16.22 43.60
CA SER A 74 3.52 15.99 44.95
C SER A 74 2.69 17.16 45.52
N SER A 75 1.59 16.87 46.25
CA SER A 75 1.28 17.38 47.63
C SER A 75 -0.16 17.04 48.08
N SER A 76 -0.26 16.03 48.96
CA SER A 76 -1.08 15.88 50.19
C SER A 76 -2.58 16.26 50.32
N ASN A 77 -3.31 15.31 50.94
CA ASN A 77 -4.54 15.37 51.79
C ASN A 77 -5.91 15.28 51.06
N ASP A 78 -6.91 14.50 51.47
CA ASP A 78 -7.11 13.54 52.57
C ASP A 78 -8.42 12.73 52.31
N ALA A 79 -8.67 11.73 53.15
CA ALA A 79 -9.96 11.11 53.48
C ALA A 79 -10.56 9.97 52.63
N SER A 80 -10.25 8.76 53.11
CA SER A 80 -11.21 7.79 53.69
C SER A 80 -11.70 6.63 52.81
N GLY A 81 -11.48 5.39 53.29
CA GLY A 81 -12.29 4.23 52.90
C GLY A 81 -11.64 2.85 52.79
N THR A 82 -11.03 2.35 53.88
CA THR A 82 -11.18 0.96 54.39
C THR A 82 -10.74 -0.28 53.57
N ALA A 83 -10.00 -1.16 54.29
CA ALA A 83 -9.69 -2.60 54.09
C ALA A 83 -8.58 -2.95 53.06
N GLN A 84 -7.32 -3.13 53.47
CA GLN A 84 -6.70 -4.28 54.17
C GLN A 84 -6.27 -5.43 53.22
N SER A 85 -4.94 -5.54 53.04
CA SER A 85 -4.06 -6.76 53.07
C SER A 85 -4.47 -8.01 52.28
N THR A 86 -3.62 -8.79 51.60
CA THR A 86 -2.17 -8.98 51.36
C THR A 86 -2.15 -10.02 50.21
N GLN A 87 -1.27 -10.03 49.22
CA GLN A 87 -0.04 -10.83 49.25
C GLN A 87 0.65 -10.79 47.87
N SER A 88 1.95 -10.50 47.90
CA SER A 88 2.93 -10.62 46.83
C SER A 88 3.11 -12.07 46.37
N GLN A 89 3.50 -12.30 45.10
CA GLN A 89 4.84 -12.77 44.72
C GLN A 89 4.92 -13.13 43.22
N SER A 90 6.14 -12.96 42.73
CA SER A 90 6.75 -12.91 41.41
C SER A 90 7.12 -14.25 40.74
N GLN A 91 7.40 -14.19 39.41
CA GLN A 91 8.39 -14.98 38.61
C GLN A 91 8.13 -16.50 38.45
N GLN A 92 8.60 -17.28 37.46
CA GLN A 92 9.20 -17.16 36.12
C GLN A 92 9.46 -18.64 35.68
N SER A 93 9.38 -18.95 34.37
CA SER A 93 10.07 -20.04 33.61
C SER A 93 10.09 -21.50 34.08
N ASP A 94 9.62 -22.41 33.20
CA ASP A 94 10.33 -23.46 32.41
C ASP A 94 9.22 -24.29 31.71
N GLY A 95 9.29 -24.89 30.52
CA GLY A 95 10.39 -25.59 29.88
C GLY A 95 9.96 -27.02 29.52
N SER A 96 9.65 -27.23 28.23
CA SER A 96 9.90 -28.47 27.46
C SER A 96 8.97 -29.71 27.53
N ASP A 97 8.71 -30.20 26.30
CA ASP A 97 8.52 -31.59 25.81
C ASP A 97 7.20 -32.34 26.12
N SER A 98 6.25 -32.44 25.18
CA SER A 98 6.20 -33.37 24.02
C SER A 98 5.85 -34.81 24.39
N SER A 99 4.66 -35.26 23.98
CA SER A 99 4.48 -36.50 23.19
C SER A 99 2.99 -36.86 23.06
N ASN A 100 2.49 -36.67 21.83
CA ASN A 100 1.74 -37.65 21.04
C ASN A 100 0.62 -38.48 21.73
N LYS A 101 -0.64 -38.14 21.43
CA LYS A 101 -1.75 -39.11 21.50
C LYS A 101 -2.63 -39.02 20.26
N ALA A 102 -2.35 -39.95 19.36
CA ALA A 102 -3.20 -40.60 18.37
C ALA A 102 -4.62 -40.03 18.16
N THR A 103 -4.79 -39.43 16.98
CA THR A 103 -5.76 -39.78 15.94
C THR A 103 -7.06 -40.46 16.39
N GLU A 104 -8.10 -39.66 16.59
CA GLU A 104 -9.49 -40.07 16.40
C GLU A 104 -10.02 -39.45 15.11
N GLN A 105 -10.10 -40.28 14.09
CA GLN A 105 -10.64 -39.96 12.78
C GLN A 105 -12.16 -39.99 12.87
N LYS A 106 -12.75 -38.86 13.24
CA LYS A 106 -14.19 -38.58 13.05
C LYS A 106 -14.35 -37.87 11.72
N SER A 107 -15.13 -38.48 10.82
CA SER A 107 -15.55 -37.88 9.57
C SER A 107 -16.50 -36.73 9.89
N GLU A 108 -15.95 -35.54 10.08
CA GLU A 108 -16.69 -34.29 10.19
C GLU A 108 -16.84 -33.72 8.78
N GLU A 109 -18.06 -33.32 8.40
CA GLU A 109 -18.24 -32.39 7.30
C GLU A 109 -17.29 -31.20 7.46
N PRO A 110 -16.82 -30.57 6.36
CA PRO A 110 -15.88 -29.46 6.47
C PRO A 110 -16.52 -28.27 7.20
N SER A 111 -16.44 -28.29 8.52
CA SER A 111 -16.77 -27.17 9.39
C SER A 111 -15.70 -26.12 9.17
N VAL A 112 -16.13 -24.92 8.79
CA VAL A 112 -15.24 -23.77 8.58
C VAL A 112 -14.38 -23.57 9.84
N PRO A 113 -13.04 -23.55 9.74
CA PRO A 113 -12.14 -23.37 10.88
C PRO A 113 -12.47 -22.10 11.68
N ALA A 114 -12.16 -22.11 12.98
CA ALA A 114 -12.43 -20.96 13.86
C ALA A 114 -11.77 -19.67 13.35
N ASP A 115 -10.53 -19.75 12.87
CA ASP A 115 -9.78 -18.60 12.37
C ASP A 115 -10.41 -17.98 11.12
N TYR A 116 -11.09 -18.77 10.28
CA TYR A 116 -11.79 -18.29 9.09
C TYR A 116 -13.04 -17.49 9.47
N LYS A 117 -13.73 -17.92 10.54
CA LYS A 117 -14.87 -17.18 11.10
C LYS A 117 -14.39 -15.87 11.74
N SER A 118 -13.26 -15.90 12.45
CA SER A 118 -12.63 -14.69 13.00
C SER A 118 -12.21 -13.71 11.91
N ALA A 119 -11.55 -14.19 10.86
CA ALA A 119 -11.17 -13.39 9.70
C ALA A 119 -12.41 -12.77 9.02
N LEU A 120 -13.49 -13.53 8.85
CA LEU A 120 -14.75 -13.02 8.30
C LEU A 120 -15.37 -11.89 9.15
N ARG A 121 -15.35 -12.02 10.49
CA ARG A 121 -15.85 -10.95 11.38
C ARG A 121 -14.99 -9.69 11.31
N GLN A 122 -13.68 -9.83 11.16
CA GLN A 122 -12.78 -8.69 11.02
C GLN A 122 -12.89 -8.06 9.62
N ALA A 123 -13.09 -8.87 8.58
CA ALA A 123 -13.40 -8.41 7.22
C ALA A 123 -14.67 -7.58 7.18
N ASP A 124 -15.71 -7.99 7.91
CA ASP A 124 -16.95 -7.24 8.04
C ASP A 124 -16.72 -5.85 8.64
N SER A 125 -15.92 -5.74 9.71
CA SER A 125 -15.54 -4.45 10.29
C SER A 125 -14.77 -3.57 9.29
N TYR A 126 -13.73 -4.11 8.64
CA TYR A 126 -12.94 -3.36 7.67
C TYR A 126 -13.75 -2.94 6.44
N ALA A 127 -14.60 -3.82 5.91
CA ALA A 127 -15.42 -3.51 4.75
C ALA A 127 -16.55 -2.55 5.12
N ASN A 128 -17.38 -2.89 6.10
CA ASN A 128 -18.65 -2.19 6.33
C ASN A 128 -18.54 -1.01 7.30
N THR A 129 -17.52 -0.97 8.17
CA THR A 129 -17.29 0.17 9.08
C THR A 129 -16.21 1.11 8.57
N MET A 130 -15.15 0.59 7.95
CA MET A 130 -14.04 1.42 7.43
C MET A 130 -14.12 1.66 5.92
N HIS A 131 -15.15 1.13 5.25
CA HIS A 131 -15.41 1.32 3.82
C HIS A 131 -14.20 0.94 2.93
N MET A 132 -13.44 -0.07 3.35
CA MET A 132 -12.27 -0.50 2.60
C MET A 132 -12.67 -1.25 1.32
N SER A 133 -11.80 -1.23 0.32
CA SER A 133 -11.93 -2.08 -0.86
C SER A 133 -11.70 -3.54 -0.51
N LYS A 134 -12.18 -4.45 -1.36
CA LYS A 134 -11.95 -5.90 -1.18
C LYS A 134 -10.46 -6.23 -1.04
N GLN A 135 -9.61 -5.64 -1.89
CA GLN A 135 -8.16 -5.86 -1.83
C GLN A 135 -7.56 -5.25 -0.56
N GLY A 136 -8.00 -4.06 -0.16
CA GLY A 136 -7.57 -3.43 1.09
C GLY A 136 -7.89 -4.28 2.31
N VAL A 137 -9.09 -4.87 2.35
CA VAL A 137 -9.49 -5.80 3.43
C VAL A 137 -8.58 -7.02 3.46
N TYR A 138 -8.31 -7.66 2.31
CA TYR A 138 -7.39 -8.79 2.23
C TYR A 138 -5.99 -8.43 2.73
N ASP A 139 -5.46 -7.29 2.28
CA ASP A 139 -4.13 -6.80 2.68
C ASP A 139 -4.07 -6.56 4.20
N GLN A 140 -5.14 -6.01 4.81
CA GLN A 140 -5.18 -5.82 6.26
C GLN A 140 -5.30 -7.11 7.04
N LEU A 141 -6.09 -8.07 6.57
CA LEU A 141 -6.23 -9.36 7.24
C LEU A 141 -4.93 -10.16 7.22
N THR A 142 -4.12 -10.03 6.17
CA THR A 142 -2.83 -10.72 6.03
C THR A 142 -1.63 -9.94 6.55
N SER A 143 -1.79 -8.64 6.85
CA SER A 143 -0.74 -7.78 7.36
C SER A 143 -0.21 -8.26 8.72
N GLU A 144 1.12 -8.21 8.88
CA GLU A 144 1.81 -8.44 10.17
C GLU A 144 1.38 -7.45 11.27
N TYR A 145 0.82 -6.30 10.88
CA TYR A 145 0.32 -5.26 11.79
C TYR A 145 -1.22 -5.20 11.86
N GLY A 146 -1.90 -6.09 11.15
CA GLY A 146 -3.36 -6.11 11.04
C GLY A 146 -3.95 -7.37 11.66
N GLY A 147 -4.65 -8.16 10.84
CA GLY A 147 -5.29 -9.41 11.29
C GLY A 147 -4.34 -10.60 11.48
N GLN A 148 -3.17 -10.59 10.84
CA GLN A 148 -2.18 -11.68 10.86
C GLN A 148 -2.77 -13.07 10.54
N PHE A 149 -3.86 -13.11 9.78
CA PHE A 149 -4.48 -14.35 9.32
C PHE A 149 -3.68 -14.95 8.16
N SER A 150 -3.85 -16.26 7.95
CA SER A 150 -3.33 -16.90 6.74
C SER A 150 -4.00 -16.33 5.49
N ALA A 151 -3.31 -16.43 4.35
CA ALA A 151 -3.85 -16.00 3.06
C ALA A 151 -5.19 -16.68 2.75
N GLU A 152 -5.34 -17.96 3.10
CA GLU A 152 -6.55 -18.74 2.85
C GLU A 152 -7.73 -18.28 3.72
N ALA A 153 -7.48 -17.97 5.00
CA ALA A 153 -8.51 -17.43 5.89
C ALA A 153 -8.95 -16.02 5.46
N ALA A 154 -8.01 -15.18 5.05
CA ALA A 154 -8.29 -13.85 4.52
C ALA A 154 -9.05 -13.91 3.19
N GLN A 155 -8.67 -14.81 2.29
CA GLN A 155 -9.36 -15.04 1.02
C GLN A 155 -10.80 -15.50 1.27
N TYR A 156 -10.98 -16.51 2.13
CA TYR A 156 -12.30 -16.94 2.55
C TYR A 156 -13.12 -15.78 3.11
N ALA A 157 -12.53 -14.93 3.95
CA ALA A 157 -13.22 -13.79 4.52
C ALA A 157 -13.70 -12.79 3.47
N VAL A 158 -12.85 -12.37 2.52
CA VAL A 158 -13.24 -11.38 1.49
C VAL A 158 -14.19 -11.95 0.43
N ASP A 159 -14.23 -13.27 0.26
CA ASP A 159 -15.19 -13.94 -0.62
C ASP A 159 -16.57 -14.11 0.03
N ASN A 160 -16.63 -14.19 1.37
CA ASN A 160 -17.85 -14.47 2.11
C ASN A 160 -18.45 -13.25 2.82
N VAL A 161 -17.68 -12.18 3.02
CA VAL A 161 -18.18 -10.93 3.60
C VAL A 161 -19.30 -10.36 2.75
N LYS A 162 -20.38 -9.93 3.41
CA LYS A 162 -21.51 -9.26 2.76
C LYS A 162 -21.25 -7.76 2.81
N ALA A 163 -20.57 -7.27 1.79
CA ALA A 163 -20.25 -5.86 1.63
C ALA A 163 -20.72 -5.35 0.27
N ASP A 164 -21.18 -4.11 0.23
CA ASP A 164 -21.43 -3.38 -0.99
C ASP A 164 -20.16 -2.57 -1.34
N TRP A 165 -19.35 -3.12 -2.23
CA TRP A 165 -18.05 -2.53 -2.58
C TRP A 165 -18.20 -1.21 -3.34
N ASN A 166 -19.28 -1.03 -4.09
CA ASN A 166 -19.62 0.22 -4.76
C ASN A 166 -19.99 1.29 -3.73
N ALA A 167 -20.79 0.93 -2.72
CA ALA A 167 -21.11 1.84 -1.62
C ALA A 167 -19.87 2.21 -0.80
N ASN A 168 -18.96 1.26 -0.57
CA ASN A 168 -17.68 1.52 0.09
C ASN A 168 -16.82 2.51 -0.69
N ALA A 169 -16.69 2.32 -2.01
CA ALA A 169 -15.96 3.25 -2.87
C ALA A 169 -16.57 4.65 -2.83
N LEU A 170 -17.90 4.76 -2.88
CA LEU A 170 -18.62 6.03 -2.76
C LEU A 170 -18.41 6.69 -1.40
N ALA A 171 -18.44 5.94 -0.30
CA ALA A 171 -18.18 6.47 1.04
C ALA A 171 -16.75 7.06 1.13
N LYS A 172 -15.74 6.32 0.65
CA LYS A 172 -14.36 6.81 0.57
C LYS A 172 -14.22 8.02 -0.34
N ALA A 173 -14.92 8.06 -1.47
CA ALA A 173 -14.93 9.20 -2.37
C ALA A 173 -15.48 10.45 -1.67
N LYS A 174 -16.58 10.32 -0.92
CA LYS A 174 -17.16 11.41 -0.12
C LYS A 174 -16.20 11.90 0.95
N ASP A 175 -15.55 11.01 1.69
CA ASP A 175 -14.54 11.38 2.69
C ASP A 175 -13.40 12.20 2.08
N TYR A 176 -12.87 11.77 0.92
CA TYR A 176 -11.82 12.49 0.22
C TYR A 176 -12.29 13.86 -0.30
N GLN A 177 -13.53 13.94 -0.80
CA GLN A 177 -14.11 15.20 -1.24
C GLN A 177 -14.29 16.16 -0.06
N GLU A 178 -14.86 15.70 1.05
CA GLU A 178 -15.23 16.54 2.19
C GLU A 178 -14.00 17.00 2.99
N HIS A 179 -13.09 16.07 3.32
CA HIS A 179 -12.00 16.36 4.24
C HIS A 179 -10.70 16.76 3.56
N MET A 180 -10.52 16.40 2.29
CA MET A 180 -9.30 16.72 1.53
C MET A 180 -9.54 17.66 0.35
N ALA A 181 -10.79 18.06 0.11
CA ALA A 181 -11.18 18.94 -1.01
C ALA A 181 -10.64 18.47 -2.37
N MET A 182 -10.55 17.16 -2.55
CA MET A 182 -10.00 16.56 -3.78
C MET A 182 -11.00 16.68 -4.93
N SER A 183 -10.50 16.83 -6.16
CA SER A 183 -11.34 16.79 -7.37
C SER A 183 -11.80 15.36 -7.67
N PRO A 184 -12.92 15.18 -8.40
CA PRO A 184 -13.41 13.84 -8.75
C PRO A 184 -12.37 12.96 -9.46
N GLU A 185 -11.57 13.54 -10.35
CA GLU A 185 -10.49 12.82 -11.05
C GLU A 185 -9.39 12.36 -10.07
N ALA A 186 -8.97 13.24 -9.15
CA ALA A 186 -7.98 12.90 -8.13
C ALA A 186 -8.51 11.83 -7.16
N ILE A 187 -9.81 11.87 -6.86
CA ILE A 187 -10.48 10.85 -6.04
C ILE A 187 -10.47 9.51 -6.78
N ARG A 188 -10.83 9.45 -8.06
CA ARG A 188 -10.78 8.20 -8.84
C ARG A 188 -9.39 7.58 -8.84
N ASP A 189 -8.37 8.41 -9.06
CA ASP A 189 -6.97 7.97 -9.06
C ASP A 189 -6.55 7.46 -7.67
N GLN A 190 -6.99 8.12 -6.60
CA GLN A 190 -6.73 7.71 -5.22
C GLN A 190 -7.44 6.40 -4.85
N LEU A 191 -8.70 6.23 -5.29
CA LEU A 191 -9.47 5.01 -5.07
C LEU A 191 -8.81 3.80 -5.75
N THR A 192 -8.27 3.98 -6.95
CA THR A 192 -7.67 2.89 -7.76
C THR A 192 -6.17 2.70 -7.52
N SER A 193 -5.51 3.63 -6.85
CA SER A 193 -4.07 3.60 -6.61
C SER A 193 -3.63 2.33 -5.88
N GLU A 194 -2.56 1.70 -6.37
CA GLU A 194 -1.88 0.57 -5.71
C GLU A 194 -1.37 0.89 -4.30
N TYR A 195 -1.24 2.18 -3.97
CA TYR A 195 -0.83 2.67 -2.65
C TYR A 195 -1.97 3.38 -1.90
N GLY A 196 -3.13 3.52 -2.52
CA GLY A 196 -4.33 4.14 -1.96
C GLY A 196 -5.32 3.07 -1.51
N GLU A 197 -6.55 3.17 -1.99
CA GLU A 197 -7.65 2.31 -1.54
C GLU A 197 -7.74 1.00 -2.31
N LYS A 198 -7.14 0.88 -3.51
CA LYS A 198 -7.15 -0.34 -4.34
C LYS A 198 -8.55 -0.87 -4.72
N PHE A 199 -9.52 0.02 -4.85
CA PHE A 199 -10.78 -0.31 -5.52
C PHE A 199 -10.52 -0.67 -6.97
N THR A 200 -11.42 -1.47 -7.53
CA THR A 200 -11.44 -1.73 -8.97
C THR A 200 -11.79 -0.44 -9.72
N ALA A 201 -11.44 -0.38 -11.01
CA ALA A 201 -11.79 0.77 -11.85
C ALA A 201 -13.31 0.98 -11.90
N ASP A 202 -14.11 -0.08 -11.96
CA ASP A 202 -15.56 0.00 -12.02
C ASP A 202 -16.16 0.55 -10.73
N GLU A 203 -15.68 0.12 -9.57
CA GLU A 203 -16.12 0.65 -8.26
C GLU A 203 -15.76 2.14 -8.10
N ALA A 204 -14.56 2.53 -8.54
CA ALA A 204 -14.15 3.93 -8.53
C ALA A 204 -14.98 4.78 -9.49
N ASN A 205 -15.27 4.28 -10.70
CA ASN A 205 -16.12 4.97 -11.66
C ASN A 205 -17.54 5.14 -11.10
N TYR A 206 -18.11 4.08 -10.53
CA TYR A 206 -19.40 4.14 -9.83
C TYR A 206 -19.38 5.23 -8.75
N ALA A 207 -18.34 5.27 -7.92
CA ALA A 207 -18.20 6.26 -6.87
C ALA A 207 -18.21 7.70 -7.41
N ILE A 208 -17.49 7.97 -8.51
CA ILE A 208 -17.46 9.30 -9.13
C ILE A 208 -18.80 9.68 -9.74
N GLU A 209 -19.47 8.75 -10.44
CA GLU A 209 -20.79 8.96 -11.04
C GLU A 209 -21.85 9.36 -9.99
N HIS A 210 -21.71 8.86 -8.76
CA HIS A 210 -22.66 9.07 -7.67
C HIS A 210 -22.19 10.09 -6.61
N LEU A 211 -21.04 10.73 -6.81
CA LEU A 211 -20.39 11.56 -5.78
C LEU A 211 -21.17 12.85 -5.47
N ASN A 212 -21.89 13.39 -6.46
CA ASN A 212 -22.65 14.64 -6.36
C ASN A 212 -24.17 14.42 -6.46
N GLY A 213 -24.63 13.18 -6.24
CA GLY A 213 -26.05 12.79 -6.25
C GLY A 213 -26.74 12.98 -4.91
#